data_AF-A0A512JFS9-F1
#
_entry.id   AF-A0A512JFS9-F1
#
_cell.length_a   1.000
_cell.length_b   1.000
_cell.length_c   1.000
_cell.angle_alpha   90.00
_cell.angle_beta   90.00
_cell.angle_gamma   90.00
#
_symmetry.space_group_name_H-M   'P 1'
#
loop_
_entity.id
_entity.type
_entity.pdbx_description
1 polymer ?
#
loop_
_entity_poly.entity_id
_entity_poly.type
_entity_poly.pdbx_seq_one_letter_code
_entity_poly.pdbx_strand_id
1 'polypeptide(L)'
;MSTPPPGNIQGLIGEALRETSELARKEIALFRQEMVSNVRTLFIGLAMIVAAAVFAVVSLLVFIDALVKYVATLVNSEWLAALIVGGGFLLVALILGFIGVRSMSLSNLAPTRTTRQVRQDARALSERVSG
;
A
#
# COMPACT_ATOMS: atom_id res chain seq x y z
N MET A 1 -4.79 -54.31 -36.77
CA MET A 1 -4.63 -52.89 -37.10
C MET A 1 -6.01 -52.30 -37.31
N SER A 2 -6.66 -51.84 -36.24
CA SER A 2 -8.00 -51.24 -36.26
C SER A 2 -7.87 -49.74 -36.47
N THR A 3 -8.27 -49.27 -37.65
CA THR A 3 -8.35 -47.86 -38.00
C THR A 3 -9.36 -47.15 -37.08
N PRO A 4 -9.01 -46.02 -36.43
CA PRO A 4 -9.97 -45.27 -35.63
C PRO A 4 -11.11 -44.72 -36.52
N PRO A 5 -12.35 -44.65 -36.00
CA PRO A 5 -13.52 -44.20 -36.76
C PRO A 5 -13.36 -42.72 -37.18
N PRO A 6 -13.97 -42.30 -38.31
CA PRO A 6 -13.92 -40.91 -38.76
C PRO A 6 -14.43 -40.00 -37.63
N GLY A 7 -13.56 -39.11 -37.15
CA GLY A 7 -13.86 -38.20 -36.06
C GLY A 7 -15.08 -37.36 -36.39
N ASN A 8 -16.21 -37.72 -35.81
CA ASN A 8 -17.43 -36.93 -35.82
C ASN A 8 -17.07 -35.55 -35.23
N ILE A 9 -17.42 -34.46 -35.91
CA ILE A 9 -17.10 -33.07 -35.51
C ILE A 9 -17.49 -32.80 -34.04
N GLN A 10 -18.52 -33.49 -33.56
CA GLN A 10 -18.96 -33.49 -32.16
C GLN A 10 -17.88 -33.95 -31.16
N GLY A 11 -17.02 -34.91 -31.53
CA GLY A 11 -15.91 -35.39 -30.69
C GLY A 11 -14.77 -34.38 -30.57
N LEU A 12 -14.45 -33.66 -31.65
CA LEU A 12 -13.41 -32.61 -31.65
C LEU A 12 -13.84 -31.39 -30.82
N ILE A 13 -15.12 -31.02 -30.89
CA ILE A 13 -15.69 -29.95 -30.05
C ILE A 13 -15.65 -30.37 -28.57
N GLY A 14 -15.98 -31.61 -28.25
CA GLY A 14 -15.88 -32.14 -26.88
C GLY A 14 -14.46 -32.10 -26.32
N GLU A 15 -13.47 -32.45 -27.13
CA GLU A 15 -12.05 -32.42 -26.73
C GLU A 15 -11.56 -30.97 -26.53
N ALA A 16 -11.88 -30.04 -27.44
CA ALA A 16 -11.51 -28.64 -27.31
C ALA A 16 -12.13 -27.96 -26.08
N LEU A 17 -13.39 -28.29 -25.75
CA LEU A 17 -14.04 -27.82 -24.52
C LEU A 17 -13.39 -28.39 -23.26
N ARG A 18 -12.94 -29.65 -23.32
CA ARG A 18 -12.19 -30.28 -22.22
C ARG A 18 -10.84 -29.61 -22.01
N GLU A 19 -10.07 -29.38 -23.07
CA GLU A 19 -8.79 -28.68 -23.01
C GLU A 19 -8.94 -27.24 -22.49
N THR A 20 -9.97 -26.51 -22.93
CA THR A 20 -10.26 -25.16 -22.46
C THR A 20 -10.60 -25.15 -20.96
N SER A 21 -11.38 -26.12 -20.49
CA SER A 21 -11.71 -26.29 -19.06
C SER A 21 -10.47 -26.63 -18.24
N GLU A 22 -9.57 -27.47 -18.76
CA GLU A 22 -8.30 -27.79 -18.11
C GLU A 22 -7.36 -26.58 -18.05
N LEU A 23 -7.28 -25.79 -19.11
CA LEU A 23 -6.46 -24.58 -19.15
C LEU A 23 -6.99 -23.54 -18.16
N ALA A 24 -8.31 -23.31 -18.13
CA ALA A 24 -8.95 -22.40 -17.17
C ALA A 24 -8.65 -22.81 -15.71
N ARG A 25 -8.70 -24.11 -15.40
CA ARG A 25 -8.32 -24.62 -14.07
C ARG A 25 -6.85 -24.36 -13.75
N LYS A 26 -5.95 -24.52 -14.73
CA LYS A 26 -4.51 -24.25 -14.57
C LYS A 26 -4.25 -22.75 -14.33
N GLU A 27 -4.89 -21.87 -15.09
CA GLU A 27 -4.76 -20.42 -14.89
C GLU A 27 -5.27 -19.98 -13.52
N ILE A 28 -6.40 -20.52 -13.05
CA ILE A 28 -6.91 -20.24 -11.69
C ILE A 28 -5.91 -20.74 -10.63
N ALA A 29 -5.33 -21.93 -10.82
CA ALA A 29 -4.33 -22.47 -9.90
C ALA A 29 -3.05 -21.62 -9.88
N LEU A 30 -2.58 -21.17 -11.04
CA LEU A 30 -1.43 -20.29 -11.18
C LEU A 30 -1.69 -18.93 -10.53
N PHE A 31 -2.83 -18.30 -10.85
CA PHE A 31 -3.27 -17.05 -10.26
C PHE A 31 -3.35 -17.14 -8.73
N ARG A 32 -3.89 -18.25 -8.21
CA ARG A 32 -3.92 -18.50 -6.75
C ARG A 32 -2.51 -18.59 -6.16
N GLN A 33 -1.57 -19.27 -6.83
CA GLN A 33 -0.18 -19.33 -6.37
C GLN A 33 0.49 -17.95 -6.38
N GLU A 34 0.30 -17.19 -7.45
CA GLU A 34 0.84 -15.84 -7.58
C GLU A 34 0.25 -14.90 -6.53
N MET A 35 -1.06 -14.96 -6.29
CA MET A 35 -1.72 -14.21 -5.21
C MET A 35 -1.10 -14.54 -3.84
N VAL A 36 -0.91 -15.83 -3.51
CA VAL A 36 -0.29 -16.24 -2.24
C VAL A 36 1.15 -15.70 -2.13
N SER A 37 1.92 -15.76 -3.22
CA SER A 37 3.29 -15.22 -3.28
C SER A 37 3.31 -13.70 -3.08
N ASN A 38 2.43 -12.97 -3.76
CA ASN A 38 2.30 -11.52 -3.66
C ASN A 38 1.88 -11.11 -2.25
N VAL A 39 0.89 -11.76 -1.67
CA VAL A 39 0.44 -11.52 -0.29
C VAL A 39 1.56 -11.79 0.71
N ARG A 40 2.30 -12.90 0.57
CA ARG A 40 3.46 -13.20 1.42
C ARG A 40 4.54 -12.13 1.32
N THR A 41 4.84 -11.66 0.11
CA THR A 41 5.84 -10.60 -0.12
C THR A 41 5.40 -9.29 0.51
N LEU A 42 4.12 -8.93 0.38
CA LEU A 42 3.54 -7.76 1.06
C LEU A 42 3.63 -7.88 2.59
N PHE A 43 3.33 -9.06 3.15
CA PHE A 43 3.46 -9.30 4.60
C PHE A 43 4.91 -9.15 5.08
N ILE A 44 5.88 -9.71 4.35
CA ILE A 44 7.30 -9.56 4.69
C ILE A 44 7.71 -8.08 4.58
N GLY A 45 7.29 -7.39 3.51
CA GLY A 45 7.55 -5.96 3.33
C GLY A 45 6.99 -5.13 4.49
N LEU A 46 5.74 -5.38 4.89
CA LEU A 46 5.13 -4.70 6.03
C LEU A 46 5.85 -5.01 7.34
N ALA A 47 6.21 -6.27 7.59
CA ALA A 47 6.96 -6.67 8.77
C ALA A 47 8.32 -5.95 8.85
N MET A 48 9.02 -5.83 7.71
CA MET A 48 10.29 -5.09 7.62
C MET A 48 10.11 -3.60 7.89
N ILE A 49 9.05 -2.97 7.36
CA ILE A 49 8.74 -1.55 7.63
C ILE A 49 8.45 -1.34 9.12
N VAL A 50 7.65 -2.21 9.74
CA VAL A 50 7.34 -2.14 11.17
C VAL A 50 8.61 -2.32 12.00
N ALA A 51 9.44 -3.31 11.68
CA ALA A 51 10.73 -3.51 12.36
C ALA A 51 11.64 -2.29 12.21
N ALA A 52 11.78 -1.74 11.01
CA ALA A 52 12.57 -0.53 10.75
C ALA A 52 12.03 0.67 11.55
N ALA A 53 10.70 0.85 11.63
CA ALA A 53 10.09 1.91 12.42
C ALA A 53 10.40 1.76 13.92
N VAL A 54 10.34 0.54 14.47
CA VAL A 54 10.73 0.27 15.86
C VAL A 54 12.20 0.63 16.09
N PHE A 55 13.10 0.16 15.24
CA PHE A 55 14.53 0.47 15.35
C PHE A 55 14.82 1.96 15.20
N ALA A 56 14.11 2.67 14.32
CA ALA A 56 14.23 4.11 14.15
C ALA A 56 13.81 4.85 15.42
N VAL A 57 12.69 4.47 16.05
CA VAL A 57 12.23 5.05 17.32
C VAL A 57 13.26 4.80 18.43
N VAL A 58 13.71 3.56 18.60
CA VAL A 58 14.71 3.22 19.63
C VAL A 58 16.01 4.01 19.42
N SER A 59 16.52 4.05 18.19
CA SER A 59 17.74 4.79 17.85
C SER A 59 17.58 6.29 18.09
N LEU A 60 16.42 6.85 17.75
CA LEU A 60 16.13 8.25 18.00
C LEU A 60 16.13 8.58 19.49
N LEU A 61 15.54 7.73 20.34
CA LEU A 61 15.57 7.91 21.80
C LEU A 61 17.01 7.87 22.34
N VAL A 62 17.82 6.92 21.88
CA VAL A 62 19.24 6.83 22.26
C VAL A 62 20.02 8.07 21.82
N PHE A 63 19.77 8.59 20.61
CA PHE A 63 20.41 9.82 20.14
C PHE A 63 19.94 11.07 20.89
N ILE A 64 18.66 11.15 21.26
CA ILE A 64 18.17 12.24 22.10
C ILE A 64 18.88 12.22 23.45
N ASP A 65 18.98 11.06 24.10
CA ASP A 65 19.71 10.92 25.38
C ASP A 65 21.19 11.28 25.24
N ALA A 66 21.85 10.82 24.17
CA ALA A 66 23.24 11.19 23.87
C ALA A 66 23.39 12.70 23.66
N LEU A 67 22.45 13.34 22.97
CA LEU A 67 22.45 14.79 22.76
C LEU A 67 22.23 15.55 24.07
N VAL A 68 21.31 15.10 24.92
CA VAL A 68 21.10 15.68 26.26
C VAL A 68 22.37 15.60 27.07
N LYS A 69 23.04 14.44 27.12
CA LYS A 69 24.32 14.26 27.82
C LYS A 69 25.41 15.16 27.25
N TYR A 70 25.50 15.28 25.92
CA TYR A 70 26.43 16.20 25.28
C TYR A 70 26.17 17.66 25.70
N VAL A 71 24.94 18.14 25.59
CA VAL A 71 24.58 19.51 25.98
C VAL A 71 24.76 19.74 27.49
N ALA A 72 24.55 18.72 28.32
CA ALA A 72 24.81 18.80 29.75
C ALA A 72 26.27 19.11 30.06
N THR A 73 27.23 18.63 29.24
CA THR A 73 28.65 19.00 29.39
C THR A 73 28.94 20.47 29.07
N LEU A 74 28.13 21.11 28.23
CA LEU A 74 28.26 22.54 27.88
C LEU A 74 27.60 23.44 28.92
N VAL A 75 26.42 23.04 29.41
CA VAL A 75 25.59 23.85 30.32
C VAL A 75 25.86 23.54 31.80
N ASN A 76 26.64 22.50 32.10
CA ASN A 76 26.93 22.01 33.46
C ASN A 76 25.67 21.66 34.28
N SER A 77 24.58 21.29 33.59
CA SER A 77 23.31 20.95 34.22
C SER A 77 22.49 20.03 33.31
N GLU A 78 22.21 18.82 33.80
CA GLU A 78 21.50 17.78 33.06
C GLU A 78 20.03 18.15 32.81
N TRP A 79 19.35 18.73 33.81
CA TRP A 79 17.95 19.11 33.68
C TRP A 79 17.75 20.28 32.70
N LEU A 80 18.67 21.24 32.66
CA LEU A 80 18.63 22.34 31.69
C LEU A 80 18.89 21.83 30.27
N ALA A 81 19.85 20.92 30.11
CA ALA A 81 20.14 20.29 28.82
C ALA A 81 18.92 19.52 28.29
N ALA A 82 18.27 18.73 29.14
CA ALA A 82 17.05 18.00 28.80
C ALA A 82 15.92 18.96 28.35
N LEU A 83 15.76 20.10 29.03
CA LEU A 83 14.74 21.09 28.69
C LEU A 83 15.04 21.78 27.34
N ILE A 84 16.31 22.10 27.06
CA ILE A 84 16.73 22.72 25.80
C ILE A 84 16.51 21.76 24.62
N VAL A 85 17.02 20.53 24.74
CA VAL A 85 16.89 19.51 23.68
C VAL A 85 15.43 19.14 23.48
N GLY A 86 14.71 18.85 24.57
CA GLY A 86 13.28 18.52 24.53
C GLY A 86 12.44 19.65 23.96
N GLY A 87 12.73 20.90 24.32
CA GLY A 87 12.08 22.08 23.75
C GLY A 87 12.30 22.23 22.25
N GLY A 88 13.53 21.96 21.77
CA GLY A 88 13.83 21.95 20.33
C GLY A 88 13.07 20.87 19.58
N PHE A 89 13.03 19.64 20.10
CA PHE A 89 12.25 18.54 19.52
C PHE A 89 10.74 18.82 19.53
N LEU A 90 10.23 19.42 20.60
CA LEU A 90 8.82 19.84 20.69
C LEU A 90 8.47 20.89 19.64
N LEU A 91 9.35 21.87 19.40
CA LEU A 91 9.15 22.87 18.35
C LEU A 91 9.05 22.22 16.97
N VAL A 92 9.98 21.31 16.65
CA VAL A 92 9.96 20.56 15.39
C VAL A 92 8.68 19.71 15.27
N ALA A 93 8.27 19.04 16.35
CA ALA A 93 7.04 18.24 16.37
C ALA A 93 5.78 19.08 16.11
N LEU A 94 5.69 20.28 16.69
CA LEU A 94 4.58 21.20 16.44
C LEU A 94 4.54 21.68 14.99
N ILE A 95 5.69 22.00 14.40
CA ILE A 95 5.79 22.41 12.98
C ILE A 95 5.34 21.27 12.07
N LEU A 96 5.88 20.07 12.27
CA LEU A 96 5.52 18.91 11.45
C LEU A 96 4.06 18.51 11.64
N GLY A 97 3.55 18.53 12.87
CA GLY A 97 2.15 18.27 13.18
C GLY A 97 1.21 19.27 12.49
N PHE A 98 1.56 20.56 12.52
CA PHE A 98 0.79 21.60 11.84
C PHE A 98 0.78 21.40 10.31
N ILE A 99 1.94 21.10 9.71
CA ILE A 99 2.05 20.80 8.27
C ILE A 99 1.23 19.55 7.93
N GLY A 100 1.31 18.50 8.74
CA GLY A 100 0.59 17.24 8.55
C GLY A 100 -0.93 17.43 8.60
N VAL A 101 -1.43 18.14 9.60
CA VAL A 101 -2.87 18.47 9.69
C VAL A 101 -3.31 19.29 8.47
N ARG A 102 -2.48 20.23 8.01
CA ARG A 102 -2.79 21.07 6.85
C ARG A 102 -2.76 20.29 5.53
N SER A 103 -1.86 19.32 5.39
CA SER A 103 -1.77 18.49 4.17
C SER A 103 -2.93 17.49 4.07
N MET A 104 -3.46 17.03 5.20
CA MET A 104 -4.63 16.14 5.28
C MET A 104 -5.99 16.86 5.19
N SER A 105 -5.99 18.19 5.04
CA SER A 105 -7.21 18.95 4.73
C SER A 105 -7.93 18.31 3.53
N LEU A 106 -9.20 17.94 3.72
CA LEU A 106 -10.08 17.31 2.72
C LEU A 106 -10.11 18.03 1.36
N SER A 107 -9.74 19.32 1.33
CA SER A 107 -9.61 20.12 0.11
C SER A 107 -8.50 19.60 -0.84
N ASN A 108 -7.50 18.89 -0.33
CA ASN A 108 -6.43 18.25 -1.12
C ASN A 108 -6.69 16.77 -1.43
N LEU A 109 -7.56 16.10 -0.68
CA LEU A 109 -7.89 14.68 -0.87
C LEU A 109 -9.12 14.46 -1.76
N ALA A 110 -9.97 15.47 -1.95
CA ALA A 110 -11.08 15.39 -2.90
C ALA A 110 -10.52 15.39 -4.34
N PRO A 111 -10.65 14.29 -5.12
CA PRO A 111 -10.21 14.28 -6.50
C PRO A 111 -11.14 15.16 -7.32
N THR A 112 -10.75 16.42 -7.50
CA THR A 112 -11.47 17.42 -8.31
C THR A 112 -11.61 16.99 -9.77
N ARG A 113 -10.72 16.11 -10.25
CA ARG A 113 -10.72 15.56 -11.62
C ARG A 113 -11.65 14.35 -11.80
N THR A 114 -11.68 13.42 -10.84
CA THR A 114 -12.48 12.18 -10.93
C THR A 114 -13.97 12.46 -10.78
N THR A 115 -14.33 13.38 -9.88
CA THR A 115 -15.74 13.76 -9.66
C THR A 115 -16.38 14.42 -10.88
N ARG A 116 -15.61 15.18 -11.67
CA ARG A 116 -16.11 15.83 -12.89
C ARG A 116 -16.34 14.84 -14.04
N GLN A 117 -15.46 13.85 -14.21
CA GLN A 117 -15.59 12.81 -15.23
C GLN A 117 -16.74 11.85 -14.90
N VAL A 118 -16.83 11.38 -13.65
CA VAL A 118 -17.95 10.52 -13.21
C VAL A 118 -19.31 11.23 -13.35
N ARG A 119 -19.38 12.55 -13.10
CA ARG A 119 -20.59 13.34 -13.33
C ARG A 119 -20.94 13.51 -14.81
N GLN A 120 -19.95 13.63 -15.70
CA GLN A 120 -20.18 13.70 -17.15
C GLN A 120 -20.67 12.36 -17.69
N ASP A 121 -20.06 11.26 -17.27
CA ASP A 121 -20.45 9.91 -17.68
C ASP A 121 -21.86 9.56 -17.19
N ALA A 122 -22.19 9.92 -15.94
CA ALA A 122 -23.54 9.73 -15.40
C ALA A 122 -24.60 10.54 -16.17
N ARG A 123 -24.28 11.77 -16.59
CA ARG A 123 -25.19 12.59 -17.42
C ARG A 123 -25.38 11.98 -18.80
N ALA A 124 -24.29 11.60 -19.46
CA ALA A 124 -24.34 10.97 -20.78
C ALA A 124 -25.13 9.64 -20.77
N LEU A 125 -25.08 8.90 -19.65
CA LEU A 125 -25.85 7.67 -19.50
C LEU A 125 -27.34 7.96 -19.23
N SER A 126 -27.65 8.98 -18.42
CA SER A 126 -29.05 9.39 -18.17
C SER A 126 -29.76 9.89 -19.43
N GLU A 127 -29.03 10.59 -20.30
CA GLU A 127 -29.58 11.14 -21.55
C GLU A 127 -29.90 10.03 -22.56
N ARG A 128 -29.16 8.91 -22.53
CA ARG A 128 -29.39 7.72 -23.38
C ARG A 128 -30.53 6.81 -22.92
N VAL A 129 -30.96 6.91 -21.66
CA VAL A 129 -32.06 6.13 -21.08
C VAL A 129 -33.38 6.92 -21.10
N SER A 130 -33.29 8.25 -21.24
CA SER A 130 -34.43 9.17 -21.22
C SER A 130 -34.90 9.60 -22.62
N GLY A 131 -34.22 9.16 -23.68
CA GLY A 131 -34.61 9.37 -25.09
C GLY A 131 -34.84 8.04 -25.78
#